data_AF-A0A016SPP6-F1
#
_entry.id   AF-A0A016SPP6-F1
#
_cell.length_a   1.000
_cell.length_b   1.000
_cell.length_c   1.000
_cell.angle_alpha   90.00
_cell.angle_beta   90.00
_cell.angle_gamma   90.00
#
_symmetry.space_group_name_H-M   'P 1'
#
loop_
_entity.id
_entity.type
_entity.pdbx_description
1 polymer ?
#
loop_
_entity_poly.entity_id
_entity_poly.type
_entity_poly.pdbx_seq_one_letter_code
_entity_poly.pdbx_strand_id
1 'polypeptide(L)'
;MYFFHYIEQFSPSNLHCLFVGDLLNFGTDSAAYQKEKNFIIKIGEKLFDSSQGVSAGIWAYGYTKRVSLVIKNDAMHHNFEEFSKAADAEMQLQNKKILSNERVITVLNSCNDPQRSANCLVFFSGVDDVSVWKKKSEDNQDEYQKLNMTRNAKMTRIVAVGLKSVDLSKIVIPTNGKAVKVSKSYSDDDVSEVVKAILKEPVEE
;
A
#
# COMPACT_ATOMS: atom_id res chain seq x y z
N MET A 1 -3.16 -34.90 -32.38
CA MET A 1 -4.08 -33.81 -31.98
C MET A 1 -3.40 -33.08 -30.83
N TYR A 2 -2.67 -32.00 -31.13
CA TYR A 2 -1.93 -31.23 -30.13
C TYR A 2 -2.84 -30.13 -29.60
N PHE A 3 -3.25 -30.23 -28.33
CA PHE A 3 -3.91 -29.14 -27.62
C PHE A 3 -2.82 -28.19 -27.10
N PHE A 4 -2.65 -27.05 -27.78
CA PHE A 4 -1.97 -25.90 -27.18
C PHE A 4 -2.90 -25.30 -26.12
N HIS A 5 -2.53 -25.41 -24.85
CA HIS A 5 -3.08 -24.56 -23.79
C HIS A 5 -2.50 -23.15 -24.01
N TYR A 6 -3.29 -22.26 -24.60
CA TYR A 6 -3.03 -20.82 -24.51
C TYR A 6 -3.43 -20.40 -23.10
N ILE A 7 -2.46 -20.15 -22.23
CA ILE A 7 -2.69 -19.32 -21.05
C ILE A 7 -2.78 -17.88 -21.59
N GLU A 8 -3.99 -17.33 -21.65
CA GLU A 8 -4.14 -15.89 -21.80
C GLU A 8 -3.40 -15.24 -20.63
N GLN A 9 -2.28 -14.58 -20.92
CA GLN A 9 -1.68 -13.61 -20.01
C GLN A 9 -2.74 -12.55 -19.76
N PHE A 10 -3.36 -12.61 -18.59
CA PHE A 10 -4.29 -11.61 -18.11
C PHE A 10 -3.49 -10.33 -17.85
N SER A 11 -3.25 -9.52 -18.89
CA SER A 11 -2.68 -8.19 -18.70
C SER A 11 -3.68 -7.39 -17.86
N PRO A 12 -3.37 -7.04 -16.60
CA PRO A 12 -4.31 -6.29 -15.82
C PRO A 12 -4.46 -4.92 -16.48
N SER A 13 -5.70 -4.53 -16.75
CA SER A 13 -6.14 -3.15 -16.93
C SER A 13 -5.18 -2.15 -16.26
N ASN A 14 -4.75 -1.10 -16.97
CA ASN A 14 -3.84 -0.04 -16.50
C ASN A 14 -3.78 0.07 -14.96
N LEU A 15 -2.61 -0.23 -14.38
CA LEU A 15 -2.44 -0.36 -12.94
C LEU A 15 -1.88 0.94 -12.37
N HIS A 16 -2.69 1.65 -11.59
CA HIS A 16 -2.31 2.94 -11.04
C HIS A 16 -2.33 2.86 -9.51
N CYS A 17 -1.18 2.52 -8.91
CA CYS A 17 -1.08 2.24 -7.49
C CYS A 17 -0.57 3.43 -6.69
N LEU A 18 -1.30 3.81 -5.65
CA LEU A 18 -0.80 4.67 -4.58
C LEU A 18 -0.16 3.80 -3.50
N PHE A 19 1.15 3.98 -3.29
CA PHE A 19 1.89 3.42 -2.18
C PHE A 19 1.74 4.34 -0.97
N VAL A 20 1.49 3.76 0.20
CA VAL A 20 1.39 4.49 1.47
C VAL A 20 2.39 3.93 2.46
N GLY A 21 3.47 4.67 2.71
CA GLY A 21 4.54 4.28 3.63
C GLY A 21 4.31 4.73 5.07
N ASP A 22 4.90 3.99 6.00
CA ASP A 22 4.79 4.13 7.43
C ASP A 22 6.02 4.83 8.03
N LEU A 23 5.93 6.15 8.21
CA LEU A 23 6.93 6.89 8.98
C LEU A 23 6.50 7.07 10.44
N LEU A 24 5.83 6.10 11.06
CA LEU A 24 5.32 6.18 12.43
C LEU A 24 5.77 5.04 13.35
N ASN A 25 5.73 3.81 12.88
CA ASN A 25 5.71 2.62 13.73
C ASN A 25 7.09 1.99 14.00
N PHE A 26 8.17 2.64 13.56
CA PHE A 26 9.54 2.21 13.87
C PHE A 26 10.23 3.08 14.94
N GLY A 27 9.49 3.99 15.59
CA GLY A 27 10.03 4.87 16.62
C GLY A 27 11.16 5.74 16.05
N THR A 28 12.34 5.69 16.67
CA THR A 28 13.54 6.41 16.24
C THR A 28 14.46 5.60 15.33
N ASP A 29 14.06 4.39 14.91
CA ASP A 29 14.88 3.53 14.05
C ASP A 29 14.82 4.02 12.60
N SER A 30 15.70 4.96 12.26
CA SER A 30 15.84 5.49 10.91
C SER A 30 16.22 4.41 9.88
N ALA A 31 16.95 3.37 10.29
CA ALA A 31 17.33 2.28 9.41
C ALA A 31 16.13 1.42 9.02
N ALA A 32 15.17 1.22 9.93
CA ALA A 32 13.93 0.51 9.61
C ALA A 32 13.09 1.27 8.57
N TYR A 33 12.95 2.60 8.69
CA TYR A 33 12.28 3.41 7.67
C TYR A 33 13.00 3.36 6.31
N GLN A 34 14.34 3.34 6.29
CA GLN A 34 15.09 3.15 5.04
C GLN A 34 14.87 1.77 4.43
N LYS A 35 14.79 0.71 5.24
CA LYS A 35 14.47 -0.65 4.78
C LYS A 35 13.08 -0.72 4.15
N GLU A 36 12.08 -0.10 4.79
CA GLU A 36 10.73 -0.02 4.22
C GLU A 36 10.71 0.74 2.89
N LYS A 37 11.38 1.91 2.81
CA LYS A 37 11.49 2.66 1.56
C LYS A 37 12.11 1.81 0.44
N ASN A 38 13.22 1.13 0.72
CA ASN A 38 13.86 0.27 -0.26
C ASN A 38 12.96 -0.90 -0.68
N PHE A 39 12.16 -1.44 0.24
CA PHE A 39 11.18 -2.47 -0.06
C PHE A 39 10.07 -1.96 -1.00
N ILE A 40 9.53 -0.77 -0.73
CA ILE A 40 8.56 -0.09 -1.60
C ILE A 40 9.15 0.14 -3.01
N ILE A 41 10.40 0.62 -3.09
CA ILE A 41 11.09 0.86 -4.37
C ILE A 41 11.23 -0.46 -5.16
N LYS A 42 11.68 -1.55 -4.52
CA LYS A 42 11.77 -2.88 -5.17
C LYS A 42 10.44 -3.41 -5.67
N ILE A 43 9.35 -3.20 -4.93
CA ILE A 43 7.99 -3.57 -5.38
C ILE A 43 7.63 -2.73 -6.62
N GLY A 44 7.91 -1.42 -6.58
CA GLY A 44 7.69 -0.53 -7.72
C GLY A 44 8.45 -0.98 -8.96
N GLU A 45 9.76 -1.27 -8.83
CA GLU A 45 10.61 -1.79 -9.91
C GLU A 45 9.98 -3.01 -10.57
N LYS A 46 9.65 -4.05 -9.79
CA LYS A 46 9.00 -5.26 -10.31
C LYS A 46 7.67 -4.96 -10.99
N LEU A 47 6.86 -4.04 -10.48
CA LEU A 47 5.58 -3.71 -11.10
C LEU A 47 5.75 -3.01 -12.46
N PHE A 48 6.67 -2.05 -12.55
CA PHE A 48 6.95 -1.36 -13.82
C PHE A 48 7.51 -2.33 -14.88
N ASP A 49 8.25 -3.36 -14.47
CA ASP A 49 8.74 -4.41 -15.36
C ASP A 49 7.64 -5.42 -15.77
N SER A 50 6.60 -5.59 -14.96
CA SER A 50 5.60 -6.66 -15.13
C SER A 50 4.40 -6.30 -16.01
N SER A 51 4.09 -5.03 -16.22
CA SER A 51 2.89 -4.63 -16.98
C SER A 51 3.05 -3.33 -17.76
N GLN A 52 2.40 -3.26 -18.93
CA GLN A 52 2.26 -2.00 -19.67
C GLN A 52 1.13 -1.15 -19.06
N GLY A 53 1.34 0.17 -18.96
CA GLY A 53 0.33 1.08 -18.40
C GLY A 53 0.32 1.14 -16.87
N VAL A 54 1.47 0.90 -16.23
CA VAL A 54 1.66 1.12 -14.79
C VAL A 54 1.91 2.61 -14.53
N SER A 55 1.31 3.13 -13.46
CA SER A 55 1.82 4.32 -12.80
C SER A 55 1.78 4.15 -11.29
N ALA A 56 2.71 4.81 -10.60
CA ALA A 56 2.86 4.70 -9.16
C ALA A 56 2.99 6.08 -8.52
N GLY A 57 2.21 6.31 -7.46
CA GLY A 57 2.35 7.45 -6.57
C GLY A 57 2.79 6.99 -5.19
N ILE A 58 3.33 7.90 -4.40
CA ILE A 58 3.76 7.63 -3.03
C ILE A 58 3.24 8.71 -2.09
N TRP A 59 2.82 8.30 -0.90
CA TRP A 59 2.49 9.17 0.21
C TRP A 59 2.95 8.50 1.51
N ALA A 60 3.27 9.27 2.54
CA ALA A 60 3.68 8.72 3.83
C ALA A 60 2.90 9.35 4.98
N TYR A 61 2.62 8.56 6.02
CA TYR A 61 1.99 9.02 7.26
C TYR A 61 2.95 9.00 8.45
N GLY A 62 2.54 9.67 9.54
CA GLY A 62 3.28 9.68 10.80
C GLY A 62 4.11 10.94 10.98
N TYR A 63 5.43 10.76 11.01
CA TYR A 63 6.42 11.82 11.10
C TYR A 63 6.70 12.42 9.71
N THR A 64 5.67 13.07 9.15
CA THR A 64 5.73 13.73 7.84
C THR A 64 5.28 15.19 7.93
N LYS A 65 5.25 15.92 6.82
CA LYS A 65 4.69 17.28 6.75
C LYS A 65 3.22 17.30 6.35
N ARG A 66 2.64 16.17 5.93
CA ARG A 66 1.32 16.10 5.29
C ARG A 66 0.26 15.60 6.28
N VAL A 67 -0.85 16.35 6.36
CA VAL A 67 -2.02 16.01 7.19
C VAL A 67 -3.13 15.31 6.40
N SER A 68 -3.15 15.48 5.08
CA SER A 68 -4.20 15.01 4.19
C SER A 68 -3.59 14.35 2.96
N LEU A 69 -4.38 13.45 2.35
CA LEU A 69 -4.04 12.75 1.12
C LEU A 69 -4.92 13.27 -0.02
N VAL A 70 -4.27 13.87 -1.01
CA VAL A 70 -4.90 14.34 -2.25
C VAL A 70 -4.04 13.86 -3.41
N ILE A 71 -4.63 13.07 -4.32
CA ILE A 71 -3.95 12.61 -5.52
C ILE A 71 -4.20 13.66 -6.61
N LYS A 72 -3.11 14.27 -7.06
CA LYS A 72 -3.10 15.22 -8.18
C LYS A 72 -2.50 14.54 -9.41
N ASN A 73 -2.64 15.16 -10.59
CA ASN A 73 -2.14 14.57 -11.83
C ASN A 73 -0.63 14.32 -11.83
N ASP A 74 0.13 15.19 -11.18
CA ASP A 74 1.58 15.11 -11.07
C ASP A 74 2.05 14.12 -9.98
N ALA A 75 1.12 13.53 -9.22
CA ALA A 75 1.45 12.59 -8.15
C ALA A 75 1.68 11.15 -8.64
N MET A 76 1.29 10.84 -9.88
CA MET A 76 1.42 9.49 -10.47
C MET A 76 2.56 9.48 -11.49
N HIS A 77 3.60 8.72 -11.20
CA HIS A 77 4.78 8.58 -12.06
C HIS A 77 4.61 7.41 -13.02
N HIS A 78 4.94 7.63 -14.29
CA HIS A 78 4.75 6.65 -15.36
C HIS A 78 6.00 5.83 -15.68
N ASN A 79 7.09 6.06 -14.95
CA ASN A 79 8.30 5.27 -15.03
C ASN A 79 8.90 5.07 -13.63
N PHE A 80 9.70 4.01 -13.52
CA PHE A 80 10.33 3.62 -12.26
C PHE A 80 11.29 4.69 -11.71
N GLU A 81 12.07 5.35 -12.56
CA GLU A 81 13.07 6.33 -12.13
C GLU A 81 12.43 7.51 -11.38
N GLU A 82 11.35 8.06 -11.94
CA GLU A 82 10.57 9.13 -11.30
C GLU A 82 9.90 8.66 -10.02
N PHE A 83 9.30 7.45 -10.02
CA PHE A 83 8.69 6.89 -8.82
C PHE A 83 9.72 6.70 -7.69
N SER A 84 10.91 6.18 -8.01
CA SER A 84 11.98 5.98 -7.02
C SER A 84 12.43 7.32 -6.42
N LYS A 85 12.60 8.36 -7.24
CA LYS A 85 12.92 9.72 -6.78
C LYS A 85 11.82 10.29 -5.89
N ALA A 86 10.56 10.05 -6.23
CA ALA A 86 9.42 10.47 -5.41
C ALA A 86 9.38 9.73 -4.08
N ALA A 87 9.65 8.42 -4.07
CA ALA A 87 9.74 7.62 -2.85
C ALA A 87 10.86 8.13 -1.93
N ASP A 88 12.03 8.45 -2.49
CA ASP A 88 13.14 9.08 -1.76
C ASP A 88 12.75 10.42 -1.14
N ALA A 89 12.01 11.26 -1.87
CA ALA A 89 11.61 12.58 -1.38
C ALA A 89 10.50 12.50 -0.30
N GLU A 90 9.53 11.61 -0.48
CA GLU A 90 8.35 11.52 0.38
C GLU A 90 8.64 10.71 1.67
N MET A 91 9.48 9.67 1.62
CA MET A 91 9.86 8.83 2.78
C MET A 91 11.00 9.44 3.61
N GLN A 92 11.00 10.77 3.79
CA GLN A 92 11.96 11.49 4.62
C GLN A 92 11.37 11.75 6.01
N LEU A 93 11.96 11.14 7.04
CA LEU A 93 11.53 11.28 8.42
C LEU A 93 11.61 12.76 8.88
N GLN A 94 10.52 13.25 9.45
CA GLN A 94 10.43 14.61 10.00
C GLN A 94 10.52 14.60 11.52
N ASN A 95 10.82 15.75 12.12
CA ASN A 95 10.92 15.87 13.58
C ASN A 95 9.55 15.91 14.30
N LYS A 96 8.46 16.12 13.55
CA LYS A 96 7.11 16.29 14.11
C LYS A 96 6.20 15.16 13.65
N LYS A 97 5.57 14.48 14.61
CA LYS A 97 4.46 13.57 14.35
C LYS A 97 3.21 14.37 14.01
N ILE A 98 2.65 14.13 12.83
CA ILE A 98 1.45 14.78 12.33
C ILE A 98 0.23 13.86 12.38
N LEU A 99 0.43 12.56 12.10
CA LEU A 99 -0.65 11.57 12.10
C LEU A 99 -0.35 10.42 13.08
N SER A 100 -1.40 9.90 13.72
CA SER A 100 -1.34 8.71 14.58
C SER A 100 -2.01 7.52 13.89
N ASN A 101 -1.73 6.29 14.38
CA ASN A 101 -2.35 5.08 13.86
C ASN A 101 -3.88 5.16 13.89
N GLU A 102 -4.45 5.62 14.99
CA GLU A 102 -5.91 5.75 15.16
C GLU A 102 -6.58 6.56 14.04
N ARG A 103 -5.85 7.50 13.43
CA ARG A 103 -6.38 8.42 12.41
C ARG A 103 -6.00 8.05 10.96
N VAL A 104 -5.00 7.18 10.74
CA VAL A 104 -4.47 6.92 9.40
C VAL A 104 -5.52 6.37 8.45
N ILE A 105 -6.30 5.35 8.87
CA ILE A 105 -7.36 4.76 8.04
C ILE A 105 -8.45 5.79 7.72
N THR A 106 -8.78 6.67 8.67
CA THR A 106 -9.74 7.76 8.45
C THR A 106 -9.26 8.75 7.38
N VAL A 107 -7.97 9.12 7.41
CA VAL A 107 -7.36 9.99 6.38
C VAL A 107 -7.33 9.30 5.03
N LEU A 108 -6.92 8.03 4.97
CA LEU A 108 -6.89 7.24 3.74
C LEU A 108 -8.27 7.12 3.12
N ASN A 109 -9.29 6.76 3.90
CA ASN A 109 -10.67 6.66 3.43
C ASN A 109 -11.25 8.00 2.95
N SER A 110 -10.67 9.12 3.42
CA SER A 110 -11.05 10.48 3.03
C SER A 110 -10.23 11.03 1.85
N CYS A 111 -9.33 10.23 1.28
CA CYS A 111 -8.49 10.60 0.12
C CYS A 111 -9.32 11.22 -0.99
N ASN A 112 -8.87 12.36 -1.49
CA ASN A 112 -9.49 13.03 -2.62
C ASN A 112 -8.69 12.75 -3.90
N ASP A 113 -9.29 12.04 -4.85
CA ASP A 113 -8.73 11.82 -6.20
C ASP A 113 -9.80 12.16 -7.24
N PRO A 114 -10.05 13.45 -7.49
CA PRO A 114 -11.15 13.89 -8.35
C PRO A 114 -10.98 13.42 -9.79
N GLN A 115 -9.74 13.16 -10.20
CA GLN A 115 -9.36 12.78 -11.56
C GLN A 115 -9.27 11.26 -11.74
N ARG A 116 -9.42 10.50 -10.64
CA ARG A 116 -9.35 9.03 -10.62
C ARG A 116 -8.04 8.52 -11.21
N SER A 117 -6.98 9.19 -10.80
CA SER A 117 -5.61 8.95 -11.22
C SER A 117 -5.10 7.61 -10.69
N ALA A 118 -5.63 7.14 -9.55
CA ALA A 118 -5.27 5.86 -8.95
C ALA A 118 -6.47 4.91 -8.85
N ASN A 119 -6.22 3.61 -9.03
CA ASN A 119 -7.22 2.55 -8.90
C ASN A 119 -6.79 1.42 -7.94
N CYS A 120 -5.57 1.53 -7.41
CA CYS A 120 -4.92 0.58 -6.53
C CYS A 120 -4.32 1.31 -5.32
N LEU A 121 -4.43 0.71 -4.13
CA LEU A 121 -3.78 1.15 -2.91
C LEU A 121 -2.87 0.04 -2.39
N VAL A 122 -1.63 0.39 -2.04
CA VAL A 122 -0.70 -0.49 -1.33
C VAL A 122 -0.35 0.19 -0.01
N PHE A 123 -0.95 -0.27 1.08
CA PHE A 123 -0.80 0.32 2.42
C PHE A 123 0.19 -0.50 3.25
N PHE A 124 1.29 0.11 3.66
CA PHE A 124 2.30 -0.52 4.50
C PHE A 124 2.09 -0.12 5.96
N SER A 125 2.23 -1.06 6.88
CA SER A 125 2.17 -0.75 8.30
C SER A 125 3.07 -1.63 9.15
N GLY A 126 3.85 -0.99 10.01
CA GLY A 126 4.74 -1.61 11.00
C GLY A 126 4.18 -1.67 12.42
N VAL A 127 2.86 -1.48 12.59
CA VAL A 127 2.20 -1.64 13.91
C VAL A 127 2.50 -3.01 14.51
N ASP A 128 2.71 -3.07 15.82
CA ASP A 128 2.87 -4.34 16.53
C ASP A 128 1.53 -5.07 16.77
N ASP A 129 0.44 -4.31 16.84
CA ASP A 129 -0.90 -4.82 17.07
C ASP A 129 -1.94 -4.05 16.25
N VAL A 130 -2.75 -4.79 15.50
CA VAL A 130 -3.87 -4.27 14.70
C VAL A 130 -4.98 -3.65 15.57
N SER A 131 -4.96 -3.88 16.90
CA SER A 131 -5.89 -3.30 17.86
C SER A 131 -5.90 -1.78 17.91
N VAL A 132 -4.85 -1.11 17.41
CA VAL A 132 -4.80 0.36 17.24
C VAL A 132 -5.92 0.91 16.35
N TRP A 133 -6.57 0.05 15.54
CA TRP A 133 -7.72 0.39 14.71
C TRP A 133 -9.04 -0.20 15.20
N LYS A 134 -9.09 -0.79 16.40
CA LYS A 134 -10.37 -1.12 17.03
C LYS A 134 -11.15 0.16 17.29
N LYS A 135 -12.42 0.17 16.89
CA LYS A 135 -13.36 1.22 17.26
C LYS A 135 -13.72 1.05 18.73
N LYS A 136 -13.86 2.16 19.43
CA LYS A 136 -14.46 2.17 20.77
C LYS A 136 -15.96 1.97 20.59
N SER A 137 -16.41 0.72 20.67
CA SER A 137 -17.82 0.33 20.63
C SER A 137 -18.31 0.07 22.05
N GLU A 138 -19.52 0.55 22.39
CA GLU A 138 -20.19 0.28 23.68
C GLU A 138 -20.75 -1.15 23.77
N ASP A 139 -20.90 -1.85 22.64
CA ASP A 139 -21.64 -3.12 22.53
C ASP A 139 -20.75 -4.38 22.51
N ASN A 140 -19.48 -4.29 22.96
CA ASN A 140 -18.53 -5.42 23.05
C ASN A 140 -18.30 -6.21 21.73
N GLN A 141 -18.72 -5.70 20.58
CA GLN A 141 -18.30 -6.24 19.29
C GLN A 141 -16.95 -5.62 18.89
N ASP A 142 -15.97 -6.49 18.64
CA ASP A 142 -14.65 -6.15 18.12
C ASP A 142 -14.76 -5.59 16.69
N GLU A 143 -15.18 -4.33 16.57
CA GLU A 143 -15.29 -3.65 15.28
C GLU A 143 -14.00 -2.92 14.95
N TYR A 144 -13.41 -3.18 13.79
CA TYR A 144 -12.18 -2.52 13.32
C TYR A 144 -12.53 -1.46 12.27
N GLN A 145 -11.78 -0.36 12.24
CA GLN A 145 -11.81 0.54 11.10
C GLN A 145 -11.42 -0.24 9.84
N LYS A 146 -12.27 -0.14 8.81
CA LYS A 146 -12.01 -0.79 7.52
C LYS A 146 -11.37 0.19 6.55
N LEU A 147 -10.34 -0.27 5.87
CA LEU A 147 -9.70 0.45 4.78
C LEU A 147 -10.57 0.31 3.52
N ASN A 148 -11.23 1.40 3.16
CA ASN A 148 -12.22 1.46 2.10
C ASN A 148 -12.19 2.81 1.40
N MET A 149 -11.27 2.95 0.43
CA MET A 149 -11.05 4.19 -0.34
C MET A 149 -11.96 4.30 -1.57
N THR A 150 -13.21 3.84 -1.47
CA THR A 150 -14.12 3.73 -2.62
C THR A 150 -14.92 5.00 -2.90
N ARG A 151 -15.22 5.83 -1.89
CA ARG A 151 -16.15 6.96 -2.06
C ARG A 151 -15.58 8.08 -2.93
N ASN A 152 -14.36 8.53 -2.62
CA ASN A 152 -13.75 9.72 -3.21
C ASN A 152 -12.57 9.42 -4.16
N ALA A 153 -12.01 8.21 -4.10
CA ALA A 153 -10.92 7.77 -4.98
C ALA A 153 -11.27 6.51 -5.82
N LYS A 154 -12.33 5.78 -5.48
CA LYS A 154 -12.78 4.55 -6.18
C LYS A 154 -11.68 3.49 -6.37
N MET A 155 -10.85 3.30 -5.34
CA MET A 155 -9.87 2.22 -5.35
C MET A 155 -10.58 0.86 -5.52
N THR A 156 -10.16 0.10 -6.52
CA THR A 156 -10.72 -1.24 -6.85
C THR A 156 -9.82 -2.38 -6.39
N ARG A 157 -8.57 -2.05 -6.00
CA ARG A 157 -7.58 -2.98 -5.47
C ARG A 157 -6.97 -2.37 -4.20
N ILE A 158 -7.02 -3.09 -3.09
CA ILE A 158 -6.41 -2.69 -1.83
C ILE A 158 -5.49 -3.82 -1.35
N VAL A 159 -4.22 -3.53 -1.18
CA VAL A 159 -3.25 -4.46 -0.60
C VAL A 159 -2.74 -3.85 0.70
N ALA A 160 -3.01 -4.50 1.82
CA ALA A 160 -2.48 -4.11 3.13
C ALA A 160 -1.28 -4.99 3.46
N VAL A 161 -0.09 -4.41 3.52
CA VAL A 161 1.17 -5.08 3.78
C VAL A 161 1.54 -4.89 5.24
N GLY A 162 1.41 -5.97 6.02
CA GLY A 162 1.82 -6.02 7.41
C GLY A 162 3.31 -6.26 7.51
N LEU A 163 4.05 -5.20 7.80
CA LEU A 163 5.47 -5.26 8.09
C LEU A 163 5.66 -6.02 9.42
N LYS A 164 6.85 -6.62 9.60
CA LYS A 164 7.17 -7.42 10.81
C LYS A 164 6.21 -8.60 11.03
N SER A 165 5.62 -9.12 9.95
CA SER A 165 4.74 -10.30 9.93
C SER A 165 3.40 -10.12 10.66
N VAL A 166 2.93 -8.88 10.79
CA VAL A 166 1.64 -8.57 11.43
C VAL A 166 0.48 -8.81 10.47
N ASP A 167 -0.58 -9.47 10.93
CA ASP A 167 -1.77 -9.71 10.11
C ASP A 167 -2.71 -8.50 10.08
N LEU A 168 -2.85 -7.88 8.91
CA LEU A 168 -3.75 -6.76 8.66
C LEU A 168 -5.12 -7.18 8.11
N SER A 169 -5.43 -8.49 8.04
CA SER A 169 -6.70 -9.02 7.50
C SER A 169 -7.94 -8.37 8.12
N LYS A 170 -7.88 -8.00 9.40
CA LYS A 170 -9.01 -7.37 10.12
C LYS A 170 -9.39 -5.98 9.60
N ILE A 171 -8.50 -5.25 8.92
CA ILE A 171 -8.82 -3.91 8.39
C ILE A 171 -9.19 -3.93 6.90
N VAL A 172 -9.03 -5.07 6.23
CA VAL A 172 -9.27 -5.21 4.78
C VAL A 172 -10.68 -5.75 4.52
N ILE A 173 -11.28 -5.38 3.37
CA ILE A 173 -12.59 -5.87 2.92
C ILE A 173 -12.43 -6.75 1.67
N PRO A 174 -12.66 -8.07 1.75
CA PRO A 174 -12.74 -8.94 0.59
C PRO A 174 -13.94 -8.61 -0.32
N THR A 175 -13.90 -8.86 -1.63
CA THR A 175 -12.82 -9.46 -2.44
C THR A 175 -11.85 -8.44 -3.04
N ASN A 176 -12.13 -7.14 -2.88
CA ASN A 176 -11.30 -6.06 -3.45
C ASN A 176 -10.01 -5.80 -2.67
N GLY A 177 -9.96 -6.28 -1.42
CA GLY A 177 -8.82 -6.14 -0.54
C GLY A 177 -8.12 -7.47 -0.22
N LYS A 178 -6.80 -7.45 -0.13
CA LYS A 178 -5.95 -8.56 0.35
C LYS A 178 -4.95 -8.05 1.40
N ALA A 179 -4.74 -8.84 2.46
CA ALA A 179 -3.66 -8.60 3.41
C ALA A 179 -2.47 -9.52 3.08
N VAL A 180 -1.26 -8.99 3.14
CA VAL A 180 -0.01 -9.73 2.92
C VAL A 180 0.89 -9.49 4.13
N LYS A 181 1.44 -10.56 4.70
CA LYS A 181 2.39 -10.48 5.81
C LYS A 181 3.77 -10.63 5.24
N VAL A 182 4.69 -9.74 5.59
CA VAL A 182 6.07 -9.83 5.12
C VAL A 182 7.04 -10.05 6.27
N SER A 183 8.16 -10.69 5.98
CA SER A 183 9.24 -10.90 6.95
C SER A 183 9.84 -9.57 7.43
N LYS A 184 10.64 -9.59 8.51
CA LYS A 184 11.41 -8.40 8.96
C LYS A 184 12.57 -8.05 8.01
N SER A 185 12.99 -8.99 7.17
CA SER A 185 14.09 -8.81 6.22
C SER A 185 13.66 -8.22 4.89
N TYR A 186 12.36 -8.21 4.56
CA TYR A 186 11.83 -7.72 3.29
C TYR A 186 12.57 -8.35 2.10
N SER A 187 12.59 -9.69 2.09
CA SER A 187 13.26 -10.50 1.09
C SER A 187 12.66 -10.32 -0.31
N ASP A 188 13.35 -10.79 -1.34
CA ASP A 188 12.82 -10.73 -2.70
C ASP A 188 11.57 -11.64 -2.90
N ASP A 189 11.39 -12.63 -2.03
CA ASP A 189 10.16 -13.43 -1.95
C ASP A 189 8.99 -12.57 -1.40
N ASP A 190 9.23 -11.81 -0.31
CA ASP A 190 8.24 -10.86 0.21
C ASP A 190 7.84 -9.82 -0.86
N VAL A 191 8.80 -9.33 -1.65
CA VAL A 191 8.53 -8.42 -2.78
C VAL A 191 7.59 -9.11 -3.78
N SER A 192 7.90 -10.35 -4.14
CA SER A 192 7.14 -11.12 -5.12
C SER A 192 5.72 -11.41 -4.63
N GLU A 193 5.53 -11.75 -3.35
CA GLU A 193 4.20 -11.97 -2.75
C GLU A 193 3.33 -10.71 -2.81
N VAL A 194 3.90 -9.54 -2.50
CA VAL A 194 3.17 -8.27 -2.58
C VAL A 194 2.81 -7.93 -4.03
N VAL A 195 3.75 -8.11 -4.98
CA VAL A 195 3.49 -7.88 -6.42
C VAL A 195 2.37 -8.80 -6.92
N LYS A 196 2.39 -10.09 -6.59
CA LYS A 196 1.32 -11.04 -6.93
C LYS A 196 -0.05 -10.59 -6.38
N ALA A 197 -0.07 -10.10 -5.14
CA ALA A 197 -1.29 -9.58 -4.52
C ALA A 197 -1.82 -8.33 -5.24
N ILE A 198 -0.93 -7.44 -5.71
CA ILE A 198 -1.28 -6.25 -6.49
C ILE A 198 -1.84 -6.62 -7.86
N LEU A 199 -1.18 -7.56 -8.55
CA LEU A 199 -1.58 -8.04 -9.88
C LEU A 199 -2.82 -8.95 -9.85
N LYS A 200 -3.27 -9.38 -8.66
CA LYS A 200 -4.34 -10.36 -8.45
C LYS A 200 -4.05 -11.69 -9.15
N GLU A 201 -2.80 -12.11 -9.16
CA GLU A 201 -2.42 -13.42 -9.71
C GLU A 201 -3.03 -14.55 -8.86
N PRO A 202 -3.50 -15.65 -9.50
CA PRO A 202 -3.93 -16.83 -8.77
C PRO A 202 -2.77 -17.37 -7.94
N VAL A 203 -3.06 -17.76 -6.70
CA VAL A 203 -2.10 -18.46 -5.86
C VAL A 203 -2.03 -19.89 -6.39
N GLU A 204 -0.87 -20.34 -6.85
CA GLU A 204 -0.64 -21.76 -7.12
C GLU A 204 -0.74 -22.51 -5.78
N GLU A 205 -1.76 -23.36 -5.64
CA GLU A 205 -2.02 -24.21 -4.47
C GLU A 205 -1.07 -25.42 -4.42
#